data_AF-A0A6J8BZE0-F1
#
_entry.id   AF-A0A6J8BZE0-F1
#
_cell.length_a   1.000
_cell.length_b   1.000
_cell.length_c   1.000
_cell.angle_alpha   90.00
_cell.angle_beta   90.00
_cell.angle_gamma   90.00
#
_symmetry.space_group_name_H-M   'P 1'
#
loop_
_entity.id
_entity.type
_entity.pdbx_description
1 polymer ?
#
loop_
_entity_poly.entity_id
_entity_poly.type
_entity_poly.pdbx_seq_one_letter_code
_entity_poly.pdbx_strand_id
1 'polypeptide(L)'
;MPNIPYAIVFISDDNTLAVTSGYSRNQSITIIDMQKKQIKKTISLYSSSYGITLKEKNMLYSAGNKGIRMINPFDGSIRDIVREKLPDACYLATLKDNVYHTNWGTNTVTCYNLQGKIQWTFLNRNVLKNPLGIDVDSDGNVYVVGFSSNNVVVISPDGQRHKEVLTAGDGLKSPSSLHYCRSMHQLLVANFLSTIFLFSLN
;
A
#
# COMPACT_ATOMS: atom_id res chain seq x y z
N MET A 1 6.92 15.33 20.80
CA MET A 1 7.32 15.40 19.37
C MET A 1 6.05 15.36 18.52
N PRO A 2 5.95 16.14 17.44
CA PRO A 2 4.81 16.05 16.52
C PRO A 2 4.73 14.65 15.90
N ASN A 3 3.51 14.14 15.68
CA ASN A 3 3.29 12.84 15.06
C ASN A 3 3.66 12.93 13.56
N ILE A 4 4.64 12.15 13.13
CA ILE A 4 5.12 12.18 11.73
C ILE A 4 4.12 11.40 10.87
N PRO A 5 3.54 12.01 9.81
CA PRO A 5 2.67 11.31 8.87
C PRO A 5 3.48 10.37 7.97
N TYR A 6 2.92 9.21 7.63
CA TYR A 6 3.58 8.19 6.80
C TYR A 6 2.87 7.94 5.48
N ALA A 7 1.56 7.69 5.53
CA ALA A 7 0.75 7.38 4.36
C ALA A 7 -0.62 8.03 4.49
N ILE A 8 -1.26 8.24 3.34
CA ILE A 8 -2.55 8.91 3.25
C ILE A 8 -3.43 8.22 2.23
N VAL A 9 -4.74 8.19 2.48
CA VAL A 9 -5.74 7.76 1.51
C VAL A 9 -6.97 8.65 1.57
N PHE A 10 -7.59 8.88 0.42
CA PHE A 10 -8.82 9.66 0.29
C PHE A 10 -10.05 8.77 0.38
N ILE A 11 -10.99 9.16 1.23
CA ILE A 11 -12.28 8.51 1.42
C ILE A 11 -13.33 9.39 0.73
N SER A 12 -13.68 9.01 -0.50
CA SER A 12 -14.48 9.86 -1.40
C SER A 12 -15.87 10.19 -0.88
N ASP A 13 -16.53 9.23 -0.23
CA ASP A 13 -17.95 9.33 0.09
C ASP A 13 -18.24 10.34 1.22
N ASP A 14 -17.21 10.65 2.02
CA ASP A 14 -17.28 11.58 3.14
C ASP A 14 -16.34 12.79 2.96
N ASN A 15 -15.71 12.92 1.78
CA ASN A 15 -14.71 13.96 1.48
C ASN A 15 -13.63 14.10 2.58
N THR A 16 -13.12 12.97 3.07
CA THR A 16 -12.14 12.92 4.16
C THR A 16 -10.82 12.30 3.73
N LEU A 17 -9.74 12.67 4.43
CA LEU A 17 -8.45 12.00 4.34
C LEU A 17 -8.20 11.17 5.60
N ALA A 18 -7.71 9.95 5.40
CA ALA A 18 -7.15 9.15 6.49
C ALA A 18 -5.63 9.19 6.40
N VAL A 19 -4.98 9.65 7.48
CA VAL A 19 -3.52 9.82 7.57
C VAL A 19 -2.98 8.90 8.65
N THR A 20 -2.06 8.00 8.29
CA THR A 20 -1.30 7.25 9.29
C THR A 20 -0.21 8.13 9.86
N SER A 21 -0.04 8.12 11.18
CA SER A 21 0.98 8.91 11.84
C SER A 21 1.55 8.24 13.09
N GLY A 22 2.82 8.52 13.35
CA GLY A 22 3.47 8.30 14.64
C GLY A 22 4.64 7.34 14.67
N TYR A 23 5.41 7.38 15.77
CA TYR A 23 6.62 6.60 15.98
C TYR A 23 6.54 5.82 17.29
N SER A 24 6.97 4.54 17.24
CA SER A 24 7.13 3.56 18.33
C SER A 24 5.94 3.27 19.27
N ARG A 25 5.24 4.26 19.84
CA ARG A 25 4.18 4.06 20.86
C ARG A 25 2.88 4.84 20.64
N ASN A 26 2.85 5.83 19.74
CA ASN A 26 1.66 6.67 19.48
C ASN A 26 1.22 6.59 18.01
N GLN A 27 1.07 5.35 17.51
CA GLN A 27 0.61 5.10 16.15
C GLN A 27 -0.89 5.38 16.07
N SER A 28 -1.32 6.11 15.05
CA SER A 28 -2.73 6.46 14.88
C SER A 28 -3.11 6.67 13.43
N ILE A 29 -4.40 6.60 13.15
CA ILE A 29 -5.02 7.07 11.91
C ILE A 29 -5.85 8.30 12.25
N THR A 30 -5.50 9.44 11.66
CA THR A 30 -6.25 10.70 11.80
C THR A 30 -7.17 10.86 10.60
N ILE A 31 -8.46 11.01 10.85
CA ILE A 31 -9.48 11.31 9.85
C ILE A 31 -9.71 12.82 9.81
N ILE A 32 -9.49 13.43 8.64
CA ILE A 32 -9.54 14.88 8.43
C ILE A 32 -10.65 15.19 7.44
N ASP A 33 -11.57 16.08 7.84
CA ASP A 33 -12.57 16.69 6.95
C ASP A 33 -11.88 17.73 6.06
N MET A 34 -11.89 17.51 4.75
CA MET A 34 -11.21 18.39 3.81
C MET A 34 -11.94 19.70 3.57
N GLN A 35 -13.26 19.70 3.67
CA GLN A 35 -14.05 20.92 3.47
C GLN A 35 -13.92 21.86 4.66
N LYS A 36 -14.03 21.31 5.86
CA LYS A 36 -13.94 22.07 7.12
C LYS A 36 -12.50 22.33 7.53
N LYS A 37 -11.54 21.54 7.03
CA LYS A 37 -10.12 21.53 7.43
C LYS A 37 -9.94 21.20 8.91
N GLN A 38 -10.65 20.19 9.39
CA GLN A 38 -10.71 19.82 10.81
C GLN A 38 -10.48 18.32 11.00
N ILE A 39 -9.93 17.94 12.15
CA ILE A 39 -9.86 16.54 12.54
C ILE A 39 -11.26 16.08 12.96
N LYS A 40 -11.80 15.05 12.30
CA LYS A 40 -13.06 14.40 12.71
C LYS A 40 -12.83 13.36 13.80
N LYS A 41 -11.73 12.61 13.69
CA LYS A 41 -11.43 11.48 14.58
C LYS A 41 -9.94 11.14 14.55
N THR A 42 -9.43 10.63 15.67
CA THR A 42 -8.13 9.98 15.75
C THR A 42 -8.32 8.58 16.31
N ILE A 43 -7.88 7.56 15.57
CA ILE A 43 -7.98 6.15 15.93
C ILE A 43 -6.60 5.67 16.35
N SER A 44 -6.43 5.35 17.64
CA SER A 44 -5.17 4.81 18.15
C SER A 44 -4.95 3.37 17.68
N LEU A 45 -3.73 3.09 17.23
CA LEU A 45 -3.29 1.77 16.81
C LEU A 45 -2.35 1.16 17.87
N TYR A 46 -2.49 -0.14 18.10
CA TYR A 46 -1.68 -0.87 19.08
C TYR A 46 -0.31 -1.32 18.52
N SER A 47 0.00 -1.04 17.25
CA SER A 47 1.27 -1.36 16.59
C SER A 47 1.51 -0.50 15.34
N SER A 48 2.66 -0.65 14.68
CA SER A 48 3.09 0.26 13.60
C SER A 48 2.15 0.27 12.39
N SER A 49 2.13 1.37 11.65
CA SER A 49 1.34 1.50 10.43
C SER A 49 2.22 2.14 9.36
N TYR A 50 2.67 1.33 8.39
CA TYR A 50 3.58 1.78 7.33
C TYR A 50 2.82 2.15 6.06
N GLY A 51 1.77 1.38 5.74
CA GLY A 51 0.86 1.65 4.63
C GLY A 51 -0.59 1.78 5.10
N ILE A 52 -1.36 2.51 4.30
CA ILE A 52 -2.83 2.56 4.39
C ILE A 52 -3.43 2.50 2.99
N THR A 53 -4.54 1.79 2.85
CA THR A 53 -5.34 1.73 1.63
C THR A 53 -6.82 1.65 1.98
N LEU A 54 -7.67 1.82 0.98
CA LEU A 54 -9.13 1.81 1.12
C LEU A 54 -9.71 0.72 0.24
N LYS A 55 -10.55 -0.14 0.83
CA LYS A 55 -11.39 -1.08 0.06
C LYS A 55 -12.76 -0.45 -0.15
N GLU A 56 -13.24 -0.46 -1.40
CA GLU A 56 -14.63 -0.13 -1.77
C GLU A 56 -15.20 1.12 -1.08
N LYS A 57 -14.36 2.15 -0.91
CA LYS A 57 -14.71 3.47 -0.39
C LYS A 57 -15.09 3.56 1.09
N ASN A 58 -15.06 2.48 1.86
CA ASN A 58 -15.57 2.50 3.24
C ASN A 58 -14.63 1.94 4.32
N MET A 59 -13.80 0.95 4.01
CA MET A 59 -12.98 0.26 5.01
C MET A 59 -11.50 0.51 4.76
N LEU A 60 -10.82 1.02 5.79
CA LEU A 60 -9.39 1.24 5.75
C LEU A 60 -8.66 -0.06 6.05
N TYR A 61 -7.55 -0.28 5.37
CA TYR A 61 -6.63 -1.37 5.65
C TYR A 61 -5.26 -0.80 5.91
N SER A 62 -4.58 -1.33 6.92
CA SER A 62 -3.21 -0.92 7.24
C SER A 62 -2.32 -2.12 7.53
N ALA A 63 -1.10 -2.07 6.99
CA ALA A 63 -0.04 -3.03 7.26
C ALA A 63 0.97 -2.45 8.26
N GLY A 64 1.50 -3.33 9.12
CA GLY A 64 2.49 -3.00 10.12
C GLY A 64 3.27 -4.21 10.59
N ASN A 65 4.19 -3.98 11.53
CA ASN A 65 5.10 -5.02 12.02
C ASN A 65 4.43 -6.18 12.77
N LYS A 66 3.18 -6.00 13.20
CA LYS A 66 2.36 -7.02 13.88
C LYS A 66 1.15 -7.47 13.07
N GLY A 67 1.19 -7.29 11.74
CA GLY A 67 0.15 -7.83 10.87
C GLY A 67 -0.58 -6.79 10.03
N ILE A 68 -1.71 -7.22 9.46
CA ILE A 68 -2.61 -6.42 8.63
C ILE A 68 -3.94 -6.27 9.38
N ARG A 69 -4.48 -5.05 9.39
CA ARG A 69 -5.72 -4.72 10.10
C ARG A 69 -6.70 -4.05 9.15
N MET A 70 -7.97 -4.34 9.37
CA MET A 70 -9.10 -3.61 8.85
C MET A 70 -9.59 -2.63 9.92
N ILE A 71 -9.84 -1.39 9.53
CA ILE A 71 -10.26 -0.30 10.41
C ILE A 71 -11.51 0.35 9.82
N ASN A 72 -12.56 0.48 10.62
CA ASN A 72 -13.73 1.27 10.27
C ASN A 72 -13.45 2.74 10.63
N PRO A 73 -13.39 3.66 9.65
CA PRO A 73 -13.10 5.07 9.91
C PRO A 73 -14.21 5.80 10.67
N PHE A 74 -15.45 5.28 10.65
CA PHE A 74 -16.62 5.94 11.24
C PHE A 74 -16.74 5.67 12.73
N ASP A 75 -16.73 4.40 13.15
CA ASP A 75 -16.82 4.03 14.56
C ASP A 75 -15.44 3.89 15.24
N GLY A 76 -14.38 3.61 14.48
CA GLY A 76 -13.02 3.40 15.00
C GLY A 76 -12.70 1.96 15.37
N SER A 77 -13.59 1.02 15.06
CA SER A 77 -13.37 -0.41 15.32
C SER A 77 -12.22 -0.96 14.47
N ILE A 78 -11.45 -1.86 15.07
CA ILE A 78 -10.27 -2.50 14.46
C ILE A 78 -10.45 -4.01 14.52
N ARG A 79 -10.22 -4.67 13.39
CA ARG A 79 -10.17 -6.13 13.28
C ARG A 79 -8.88 -6.55 12.59
N ASP A 80 -8.18 -7.49 13.20
CA ASP A 80 -6.98 -8.09 12.60
C ASP A 80 -7.37 -9.06 11.49
N ILE A 81 -6.73 -8.90 10.33
CA ILE A 81 -6.80 -9.82 9.19
C ILE A 81 -5.66 -10.83 9.30
N VAL A 82 -4.44 -10.33 9.53
CA VAL A 82 -3.25 -11.14 9.81
C VAL A 82 -2.74 -10.75 11.18
N ARG A 83 -2.56 -11.72 12.08
CA ARG A 83 -2.08 -11.51 13.47
C ARG A 83 -0.61 -11.83 13.66
N GLU A 84 0.01 -12.46 12.67
CA GLU A 84 1.40 -12.86 12.71
C GLU A 84 2.34 -11.67 12.59
N LYS A 85 3.59 -11.84 13.05
CA LYS A 85 4.61 -10.80 12.96
C LYS A 85 5.03 -10.65 11.50
N LEU A 86 4.90 -9.44 10.96
CA LEU A 86 5.30 -9.09 9.60
C LEU A 86 6.38 -8.00 9.66
N PRO A 87 7.61 -8.31 10.10
CA PRO A 87 8.62 -7.30 10.41
C PRO A 87 9.05 -6.48 9.19
N ASP A 88 8.87 -7.02 7.99
CA ASP A 88 9.27 -6.43 6.73
C ASP A 88 8.10 -5.82 5.93
N ALA A 89 6.87 -5.88 6.44
CA ALA A 89 5.70 -5.36 5.75
C ALA A 89 5.82 -3.85 5.54
N CYS A 90 5.52 -3.40 4.33
CA CYS A 90 5.57 -1.99 3.94
C CYS A 90 4.18 -1.49 3.52
N TYR A 91 3.97 -1.31 2.21
CA TYR A 91 2.71 -0.80 1.67
C TYR A 91 1.77 -1.94 1.33
N LEU A 92 0.49 -1.58 1.14
CA LEU A 92 -0.55 -2.54 0.81
C LEU A 92 -1.55 -1.95 -0.19
N ALA A 93 -2.19 -2.84 -0.92
CA ALA A 93 -3.30 -2.56 -1.83
C ALA A 93 -4.46 -3.53 -1.54
N THR A 94 -5.68 -3.18 -1.94
CA THR A 94 -6.86 -4.05 -1.79
C THR A 94 -7.66 -4.11 -3.08
N LEU A 95 -8.21 -5.29 -3.36
CA LEU A 95 -9.17 -5.51 -4.45
C LEU A 95 -10.07 -6.68 -4.08
N LYS A 96 -11.40 -6.48 -4.14
CA LYS A 96 -12.38 -7.51 -3.74
C LYS A 96 -11.98 -8.09 -2.37
N ASP A 97 -12.01 -9.40 -2.21
CA ASP A 97 -11.69 -10.05 -0.94
C ASP A 97 -10.20 -10.30 -0.68
N ASN A 98 -9.32 -9.57 -1.37
CA ASN A 98 -7.88 -9.71 -1.25
C ASN A 98 -7.20 -8.43 -0.73
N VAL A 99 -6.17 -8.66 0.08
CA VAL A 99 -5.19 -7.66 0.49
C VAL A 99 -3.81 -8.12 0.05
N TYR A 100 -3.06 -7.21 -0.58
CA TYR A 100 -1.72 -7.44 -1.08
C TYR A 100 -0.76 -6.56 -0.30
N HIS A 101 0.41 -7.07 0.09
CA HIS A 101 1.43 -6.23 0.68
C HIS A 101 2.83 -6.53 0.14
N THR A 102 3.70 -5.54 0.23
CA THR A 102 5.13 -5.68 -0.06
C THR A 102 5.91 -5.98 1.21
N ASN A 103 6.92 -6.84 1.08
CA ASN A 103 7.83 -7.20 2.15
C ASN A 103 9.26 -6.83 1.76
N TRP A 104 9.79 -5.78 2.38
CA TRP A 104 11.08 -5.19 2.01
C TRP A 104 12.27 -6.15 2.20
N GLY A 105 12.42 -6.71 3.41
CA GLY A 105 13.56 -7.56 3.75
C GLY A 105 13.53 -8.93 3.07
N THR A 106 12.34 -9.52 2.91
CA THR A 106 12.20 -10.85 2.30
C THR A 106 12.17 -10.82 0.77
N ASN A 107 12.02 -9.64 0.14
CA ASN A 107 11.87 -9.45 -1.30
C ASN A 107 10.64 -10.18 -1.86
N THR A 108 9.51 -10.11 -1.14
CA THR A 108 8.28 -10.81 -1.52
C THR A 108 7.10 -9.86 -1.62
N VAL A 109 6.10 -10.29 -2.39
CA VAL A 109 4.75 -9.71 -2.40
C VAL A 109 3.80 -10.83 -1.98
N THR A 110 2.95 -10.57 -1.01
CA THR A 110 2.03 -11.59 -0.48
C THR A 110 0.60 -11.14 -0.64
N CYS A 111 -0.25 -12.05 -1.13
CA CYS A 111 -1.70 -11.88 -1.18
C CYS A 111 -2.34 -12.72 -0.08
N TYR A 112 -3.20 -12.09 0.71
CA TYR A 112 -4.10 -12.74 1.66
C TYR A 112 -5.53 -12.50 1.24
N ASN A 113 -6.42 -13.43 1.55
CA ASN A 113 -7.84 -13.10 1.62
C ASN A 113 -8.16 -12.32 2.91
N LEU A 114 -9.38 -11.76 3.01
CA LEU A 114 -9.82 -11.01 4.20
C LEU A 114 -10.01 -11.87 5.47
N GLN A 115 -9.83 -13.19 5.39
CA GLN A 115 -9.79 -14.08 6.54
C GLN A 115 -8.34 -14.37 7.00
N GLY A 116 -7.34 -13.77 6.37
CA GLY A 116 -5.93 -13.94 6.73
C GLY A 116 -5.27 -15.18 6.14
N LYS A 117 -5.91 -15.86 5.17
CA LYS A 117 -5.32 -17.00 4.46
C LYS A 117 -4.52 -16.51 3.26
N ILE A 118 -3.26 -16.92 3.18
CA ILE A 118 -2.40 -16.68 2.02
C ILE A 118 -3.05 -17.30 0.77
N GLN A 119 -3.24 -16.49 -0.26
CA GLN A 119 -3.63 -16.94 -1.60
C GLN A 119 -2.41 -17.29 -2.44
N TRP A 120 -1.37 -16.44 -2.39
CA TRP A 120 -0.09 -16.67 -3.04
C TRP A 120 1.00 -15.75 -2.45
N THR A 121 2.26 -16.12 -2.68
CA THR A 121 3.44 -15.30 -2.40
C THR A 121 4.33 -15.28 -3.64
N PHE A 122 4.59 -14.08 -4.17
CA PHE A 122 5.53 -13.88 -5.25
C PHE A 122 6.94 -13.67 -4.69
N LEU A 123 7.92 -14.44 -5.20
CA LEU A 123 9.34 -14.31 -4.86
C LEU A 123 10.19 -14.57 -6.10
N ASN A 124 10.82 -13.51 -6.62
CA ASN A 124 11.86 -13.62 -7.63
C ASN A 124 12.92 -12.52 -7.43
N ARG A 125 14.01 -12.87 -6.72
CA ARG A 125 15.07 -11.93 -6.35
C ARG A 125 15.86 -11.38 -7.54
N ASN A 126 15.78 -12.04 -8.70
CA ASN A 126 16.43 -11.56 -9.91
C ASN A 126 15.62 -10.45 -10.59
N VAL A 127 14.31 -10.37 -10.30
CA VAL A 127 13.38 -9.44 -10.94
C VAL A 127 12.95 -8.33 -9.99
N LEU A 128 12.64 -8.64 -8.74
CA LEU A 128 12.10 -7.67 -7.79
C LEU A 128 12.93 -7.66 -6.51
N LYS A 129 13.57 -6.53 -6.21
CA LYS A 129 14.39 -6.34 -5.01
C LYS A 129 13.89 -5.17 -4.18
N ASN A 130 13.72 -5.43 -2.89
CA ASN A 130 13.24 -4.49 -1.88
C ASN A 130 11.94 -3.78 -2.32
N PRO A 131 10.83 -4.54 -2.46
CA PRO A 131 9.59 -3.96 -2.94
C PRO A 131 9.00 -2.96 -1.94
N LEU A 132 8.44 -1.85 -2.43
CA LEU A 132 7.79 -0.80 -1.63
C LEU A 132 6.37 -0.51 -2.12
N GLY A 133 6.17 0.54 -2.90
CA GLY A 133 4.89 0.93 -3.48
C GLY A 133 4.22 -0.20 -4.24
N ILE A 134 2.90 -0.31 -4.03
CA ILE A 134 2.05 -1.35 -4.60
C ILE A 134 0.67 -0.77 -4.90
N ASP A 135 0.10 -1.19 -6.02
CA ASP A 135 -1.29 -0.90 -6.40
C ASP A 135 -1.84 -2.04 -7.27
N VAL A 136 -3.14 -2.06 -7.48
CA VAL A 136 -3.83 -3.15 -8.18
C VAL A 136 -4.91 -2.60 -9.11
N ASP A 137 -4.91 -3.09 -10.35
CA ASP A 137 -5.93 -2.74 -11.34
C ASP A 137 -7.27 -3.46 -11.10
N SER A 138 -8.23 -3.27 -12.00
CA SER A 138 -9.55 -3.91 -11.91
C SER A 138 -9.54 -5.41 -12.19
N ASP A 139 -8.54 -5.88 -12.94
CA ASP A 139 -8.41 -7.28 -13.37
C ASP A 139 -7.63 -8.12 -12.34
N GLY A 140 -7.01 -7.45 -11.36
CA GLY A 140 -6.24 -8.08 -10.30
C GLY A 140 -4.75 -8.16 -10.59
N ASN A 141 -4.24 -7.46 -11.62
CA ASN A 141 -2.81 -7.37 -11.83
C ASN A 141 -2.21 -6.43 -10.78
N VAL A 142 -1.16 -6.91 -10.12
CA VAL A 142 -0.52 -6.23 -9.00
C VAL A 142 0.74 -5.54 -9.49
N TYR A 143 0.74 -4.22 -9.45
CA TYR A 143 1.87 -3.36 -9.83
C TYR A 143 2.72 -3.11 -8.60
N VAL A 144 4.03 -3.33 -8.69
CA VAL A 144 4.95 -3.20 -7.56
C VAL A 144 6.24 -2.52 -8.00
N VAL A 145 6.67 -1.50 -7.26
CA VAL A 145 8.01 -0.91 -7.47
C VAL A 145 9.05 -1.78 -6.78
N GLY A 146 10.14 -2.06 -7.48
CA GLY A 146 11.35 -2.61 -6.89
C GLY A 146 12.34 -1.50 -6.60
N PHE A 147 12.52 -1.14 -5.33
CA PHE A 147 13.39 -0.03 -4.95
C PHE A 147 14.83 -0.27 -5.35
N SER A 148 15.37 -1.46 -5.05
CA SER A 148 16.77 -1.78 -5.35
C SER A 148 16.96 -2.34 -6.76
N SER A 149 15.90 -2.84 -7.39
CA SER A 149 15.92 -3.28 -8.79
C SER A 149 15.61 -2.16 -9.79
N ASN A 150 15.24 -0.96 -9.33
CA ASN A 150 14.94 0.22 -10.15
C ASN A 150 13.91 -0.07 -11.26
N ASN A 151 12.84 -0.79 -10.93
CA ASN A 151 11.84 -1.21 -11.91
C ASN A 151 10.42 -1.17 -11.35
N VAL A 152 9.45 -1.33 -12.25
CA VAL A 152 8.07 -1.69 -11.90
C VAL A 152 7.75 -3.05 -12.51
N VAL A 153 7.27 -3.95 -11.65
CA VAL A 153 6.86 -5.29 -12.03
C VAL A 153 5.35 -5.40 -11.89
N VAL A 154 4.71 -5.98 -12.90
CA VAL A 154 3.31 -6.39 -12.85
C VAL A 154 3.26 -7.89 -12.60
N ILE A 155 2.51 -8.31 -11.59
CA ILE A 155 2.31 -9.71 -11.19
C ILE A 155 0.86 -10.09 -11.54
N SER A 156 0.66 -11.26 -12.14
CA SER A 156 -0.67 -11.73 -12.52
C SER A 156 -1.56 -12.00 -11.29
N PRO A 157 -2.90 -12.04 -11.45
CA PRO A 157 -3.83 -12.20 -10.32
C PRO A 157 -3.62 -13.49 -9.50
N ASP A 158 -3.07 -14.54 -10.14
CA ASP A 158 -2.73 -15.83 -9.53
C ASP A 158 -1.30 -15.88 -8.92
N GLY A 159 -0.53 -14.80 -9.05
CA GLY A 159 0.85 -14.70 -8.57
C GLY A 159 1.89 -15.49 -9.38
N GLN A 160 1.50 -16.14 -10.48
CA GLN A 160 2.38 -17.09 -11.20
C GLN A 160 3.24 -16.45 -12.29
N ARG A 161 2.72 -15.40 -12.94
CA ARG A 161 3.39 -14.70 -14.05
C ARG A 161 3.74 -13.30 -13.63
N HIS A 162 4.76 -12.75 -14.28
CA HIS A 162 5.16 -11.37 -14.08
C HIS A 162 5.71 -10.76 -15.37
N LYS A 163 5.75 -9.43 -15.41
CA LYS A 163 6.37 -8.64 -16.47
C LYS A 163 6.99 -7.38 -15.88
N GLU A 164 8.21 -7.05 -16.28
CA GLU A 164 8.77 -5.71 -16.05
C GLU A 164 8.15 -4.74 -17.05
N VAL A 165 7.48 -3.70 -16.55
CA VAL A 165 6.80 -2.69 -17.38
C VAL A 165 7.55 -1.38 -17.43
N LEU A 166 8.42 -1.13 -16.46
CA LEU A 166 9.34 0.00 -16.40
C LEU A 166 10.65 -0.45 -15.78
N THR A 167 11.75 0.17 -16.19
CA THR A 167 13.12 -0.18 -15.82
C THR A 167 13.93 1.07 -15.48
N ALA A 168 15.20 0.89 -15.10
CA ALA A 168 16.13 1.99 -14.91
C ALA A 168 16.33 2.82 -16.20
N GLY A 169 16.16 2.20 -17.38
CA GLY A 169 16.22 2.89 -18.68
C GLY A 169 15.12 3.94 -18.87
N ASP A 170 14.00 3.78 -18.16
CA ASP A 170 12.86 4.71 -18.17
C ASP A 170 13.03 5.86 -17.15
N GLY A 171 14.21 5.96 -16.52
CA GLY A 171 14.54 7.03 -15.55
C GLY A 171 14.28 6.66 -14.09
N LEU A 172 13.91 5.41 -13.79
CA LEU A 172 13.70 4.96 -12.42
C LEU A 172 15.02 4.85 -11.64
N LYS A 173 15.03 5.45 -10.46
CA LYS A 173 16.17 5.49 -9.53
C LYS A 173 15.61 5.40 -8.11
N SER A 174 15.68 4.23 -7.52
CA SER A 174 15.09 3.94 -6.21
C SER A 174 13.61 4.33 -6.11
N PRO A 175 12.74 3.82 -7.00
CA PRO A 175 11.31 4.12 -6.93
C PRO A 175 10.71 3.66 -5.60
N SER A 176 9.96 4.55 -4.94
CA SER A 176 9.42 4.30 -3.59
C SER A 176 7.91 4.15 -3.55
N SER A 177 7.18 4.80 -4.45
CA SER A 177 5.72 4.71 -4.52
C SER A 177 5.22 4.67 -5.96
N LEU A 178 4.04 4.07 -6.13
CA LEU A 178 3.29 4.11 -7.38
C LEU A 178 1.80 4.32 -7.12
N HIS A 179 1.08 4.77 -8.14
CA HIS A 179 -0.39 4.75 -8.18
C HIS A 179 -0.85 4.41 -9.60
N TYR A 180 -1.76 3.45 -9.72
CA TYR A 180 -2.39 3.07 -10.97
C TYR A 180 -3.73 3.81 -11.14
N CYS A 181 -3.76 4.76 -12.08
CA CYS A 181 -4.96 5.49 -12.44
C CYS A 181 -5.81 4.68 -13.42
N ARG A 182 -6.86 4.04 -12.89
CA ARG A 182 -7.75 3.13 -13.63
C ARG A 182 -8.42 3.78 -14.84
N SER A 183 -8.95 4.99 -14.69
CA SER A 183 -9.69 5.66 -15.77
C SER A 183 -8.81 6.06 -16.95
N MET A 184 -7.51 6.23 -16.73
CA MET A 184 -6.56 6.68 -17.77
C MET A 184 -5.59 5.58 -18.20
N HIS A 185 -5.60 4.41 -17.54
CA HIS A 185 -4.65 3.33 -17.76
C HIS A 185 -3.19 3.83 -17.64
N GLN A 186 -2.98 4.68 -16.62
CA GLN A 186 -1.71 5.35 -16.39
C GLN A 186 -1.10 4.95 -15.06
N LEU A 187 0.22 4.92 -15.02
CA LEU A 187 1.00 4.65 -13.84
C LEU A 187 1.75 5.92 -13.43
N LEU A 188 1.46 6.42 -12.24
CA LEU A 188 2.28 7.43 -11.58
C LEU A 188 3.35 6.70 -10.75
N VAL A 189 4.63 7.04 -10.92
CA VAL A 189 5.74 6.43 -10.16
C VAL A 189 6.63 7.53 -9.60
N ALA A 190 6.97 7.46 -8.32
CA ALA A 190 7.85 8.42 -7.66
C ALA A 190 9.20 7.78 -7.30
N ASN A 191 10.30 8.42 -7.73
CA ASN A 191 11.63 8.12 -7.23
C ASN A 191 11.80 8.67 -5.80
N PHE A 192 12.47 7.90 -4.95
CA PHE A 192 12.77 8.32 -3.59
C PHE A 192 13.59 9.62 -3.60
N LEU A 193 13.07 10.65 -2.93
CA LEU A 193 13.68 12.00 -2.84
C LEU A 193 13.97 12.64 -4.21
N SER A 194 13.19 12.31 -5.24
CA SER A 194 13.47 12.75 -6.61
C SER A 194 12.19 12.90 -7.45
N THR A 195 12.31 12.73 -8.76
CA THR A 195 11.29 12.98 -9.78
C THR A 195 10.07 12.06 -9.65
N ILE A 196 8.90 12.59 -10.03
CA ILE A 196 7.67 11.83 -10.25
C ILE A 196 7.44 11.74 -11.76
N PHE A 197 7.12 10.54 -12.23
CA PHE A 197 6.87 10.23 -13.64
C PHE A 197 5.42 9.79 -13.82
N LEU A 198 4.86 10.12 -14.99
CA LEU A 198 3.56 9.62 -15.44
C LEU A 198 3.80 8.79 -16.71
N PHE A 199 3.44 7.52 -16.65
CA PHE A 199 3.59 6.58 -17.76
C PHE A 199 2.22 6.14 -18.25
N SER A 200 2.01 6.16 -19.57
CA SER A 200 0.83 5.53 -20.17
C SER A 200 1.15 4.07 -20.46
N LEU A 201 0.28 3.17 -20.04
CA LEU A 201 0.41 1.75 -20.33
C LEU A 201 -0.36 1.48 -21.64
N ASN A 202 0.37 1.02 -22.66
CA ASN A 202 -0.18 0.64 -23.96
C ASN A 202 -0.88 -0.72 -23.90
#